data_AF-T1ACL9-F1
#
_entry.id   AF-T1ACL9-F1
#
_cell.length_a   1.000
_cell.length_b   1.000
_cell.length_c   1.000
_cell.angle_alpha   90.00
_cell.angle_beta   90.00
_cell.angle_gamma   90.00
#
_symmetry.space_group_name_H-M   'P 1'
#
loop_
_entity.id
_entity.type
_entity.pdbx_description
1 polymer ?
#
loop_
_entity_poly.entity_id
_entity_poly.type
_entity_poly.pdbx_seq_one_letter_code
_entity_poly.pdbx_strand_id
1 'polypeptide(L)'
;REKGRVKNEFVRYLGREGTTPGKPRPARHLLDEIRPTGSSRAGDVALLWTIAQDLKIPATIDTICGRYSPREGPSPGVLLTTWAINRVLHPESATQLERWLPTTDLPRLTGIPPEAF
;
A
#
# COMPACT_ATOMS: atom_id res chain seq x y z
N ARG A 1 35.91 -19.37 -41.64
CA ARG A 1 37.38 -19.50 -41.65
C ARG A 1 37.59 -20.59 -42.65
N GLU A 2 37.82 -20.13 -43.86
CA GLU A 2 37.65 -20.91 -45.07
C GLU A 2 39.01 -21.55 -45.37
N LYS A 3 39.03 -22.81 -45.80
CA LYS A 3 40.19 -23.71 -45.60
C LYS A 3 40.45 -24.03 -44.11
N GLY A 4 39.42 -24.55 -43.44
CA GLY A 4 39.59 -25.44 -42.28
C GLY A 4 39.45 -24.85 -40.87
N ARG A 5 38.32 -24.15 -40.53
CA ARG A 5 37.60 -24.03 -39.21
C ARG A 5 36.48 -22.95 -39.28
N VAL A 6 36.12 -22.21 -38.22
CA VAL A 6 35.05 -21.13 -38.24
C VAL A 6 35.61 -19.69 -38.12
N LYS A 7 35.07 -18.73 -38.92
CA LYS A 7 35.25 -17.24 -38.85
C LYS A 7 33.88 -16.79 -38.34
N ASN A 8 33.80 -16.00 -37.28
CA ASN A 8 32.59 -15.27 -36.92
C ASN A 8 32.92 -13.77 -37.01
N GLU A 9 32.05 -13.01 -37.65
CA GLU A 9 32.22 -11.56 -37.84
C GLU A 9 30.98 -10.86 -37.30
N PHE A 10 31.00 -10.54 -36.01
CA PHE A 10 30.01 -9.69 -35.37
C PHE A 10 30.53 -8.25 -35.32
N VAL A 11 30.28 -7.48 -36.39
CA VAL A 11 30.58 -6.05 -36.40
C VAL A 11 29.42 -5.30 -35.74
N ARG A 12 29.50 -5.10 -34.43
CA ARG A 12 28.75 -4.04 -33.75
C ARG A 12 29.71 -2.89 -33.48
N TYR A 13 29.70 -1.90 -34.36
CA TYR A 13 30.52 -0.70 -34.23
C TYR A 13 30.03 0.14 -33.05
N LEU A 14 30.58 -0.16 -31.87
CA LEU A 14 30.59 0.75 -30.74
C LEU A 14 31.81 1.66 -30.94
N GLY A 15 31.57 2.97 -31.05
CA GLY A 15 32.61 3.94 -31.38
C GLY A 15 33.72 3.98 -30.34
N ARG A 16 34.78 4.74 -30.64
CA ARG A 16 35.92 4.91 -29.73
C ARG A 16 35.53 5.86 -28.59
N GLU A 17 34.79 5.35 -27.60
CA GLU A 17 34.57 6.07 -26.35
C GLU A 17 35.92 6.35 -25.70
N GLY A 18 36.25 7.64 -25.60
CA GLY A 18 37.46 8.10 -24.92
C GLY A 18 37.42 7.71 -23.45
N THR A 19 38.61 7.58 -22.86
CA THR A 19 38.81 7.21 -21.45
C THR A 19 38.05 8.15 -20.52
N THR A 20 36.82 7.80 -20.16
CA THR A 20 36.01 8.58 -19.23
C THR A 20 36.51 8.27 -17.82
N PRO A 21 37.07 9.24 -17.07
CA PRO A 21 37.63 8.97 -15.75
C PRO A 21 36.51 8.81 -14.72
N GLY A 22 36.15 7.56 -14.44
CA GLY A 22 35.21 7.21 -13.37
C GLY A 22 34.68 5.79 -13.57
N LYS A 23 34.51 5.04 -12.47
CA LYS A 23 33.75 3.79 -12.54
C LYS A 23 32.33 4.13 -13.01
N PRO A 24 31.76 3.45 -14.02
CA PRO A 24 30.34 3.59 -14.31
C PRO A 24 29.55 3.27 -13.04
N ARG A 25 28.67 4.19 -12.65
CA ARG A 25 27.80 3.99 -11.48
C ARG A 25 26.96 2.73 -11.76
N PRO A 26 26.87 1.76 -10.84
CA PRO A 26 26.10 0.55 -11.11
C PRO A 26 24.67 0.94 -11.49
N ALA A 27 24.15 0.31 -12.53
CA ALA A 27 22.76 0.51 -12.93
C ALA A 27 21.87 0.13 -11.75
N ARG A 28 21.15 1.12 -11.20
CA ARG A 28 20.17 0.86 -10.14
C ARG A 28 19.08 0.00 -10.75
N HIS A 29 18.81 -1.16 -10.17
CA HIS A 29 17.63 -1.90 -10.57
C HIS A 29 16.40 -1.13 -10.09
N LEU A 30 15.31 -1.14 -10.86
CA LEU A 30 14.04 -0.53 -10.44
C LEU A 30 13.58 -1.03 -9.06
N LEU A 31 13.94 -2.28 -8.72
CA LEU A 31 13.67 -2.90 -7.42
C LEU A 31 14.47 -2.26 -6.26
N ASP A 32 15.65 -1.67 -6.52
CA ASP A 32 16.46 -0.97 -5.51
C ASP A 32 15.84 0.39 -5.11
N GLU A 33 14.96 0.93 -5.97
CA GLU A 33 14.24 2.19 -5.72
C GLU A 33 12.89 1.95 -5.02
N ILE A 34 12.35 0.73 -5.08
CA ILE A 34 11.17 0.33 -4.33
C ILE A 34 11.56 0.21 -2.85
N ARG A 35 11.12 1.18 -2.06
CA ARG A 35 11.05 1.05 -0.60
C ARG A 35 9.69 0.44 -0.24
N PRO A 36 9.57 -0.87 0.04
CA PRO A 36 8.31 -1.44 0.50
C PRO A 36 7.97 -0.82 1.86
N THR A 37 6.97 0.04 1.91
CA THR A 37 6.44 0.68 3.12
C THR A 37 5.56 -0.29 3.92
N GLY A 38 6.12 -1.46 4.23
CA GLY A 38 5.43 -2.61 4.81
C GLY A 38 4.43 -3.26 3.86
N SER A 39 4.03 -4.50 4.19
CA SER A 39 2.70 -4.97 3.81
C SER A 39 1.75 -4.42 4.87
N SER A 40 0.98 -3.39 4.53
CA SER A 40 -0.25 -3.13 5.29
C SER A 40 -1.12 -4.38 5.25
N ARG A 41 -1.92 -4.62 6.29
CA ARG A 41 -2.99 -5.62 6.22
C ARG A 41 -4.07 -5.07 5.29
N ALA A 42 -3.87 -5.34 4.01
CA ALA A 42 -4.65 -4.79 2.91
C ALA A 42 -5.82 -5.72 2.55
N GLY A 43 -5.55 -7.02 2.33
CA GLY A 43 -6.54 -7.93 1.75
C GLY A 43 -7.74 -8.21 2.65
N ASP A 44 -7.50 -8.61 3.90
CA ASP A 44 -8.51 -8.90 4.91
C ASP A 44 -9.30 -7.65 5.31
N VAL A 45 -8.60 -6.55 5.60
CA VAL A 45 -9.20 -5.27 5.98
C VAL A 45 -10.00 -4.65 4.84
N ALA A 46 -9.46 -4.59 3.62
CA ALA A 46 -10.18 -4.02 2.48
C ALA A 46 -11.38 -4.87 2.06
N LEU A 47 -11.30 -6.21 2.17
CA LEU A 47 -12.44 -7.09 1.92
C LEU A 47 -13.58 -6.80 2.91
N LEU A 48 -13.28 -6.78 4.21
CA LEU A 48 -14.29 -6.51 5.24
C LEU A 48 -14.86 -5.08 5.14
N TRP A 49 -14.03 -4.09 4.81
CA TRP A 49 -14.48 -2.72 4.55
C TRP A 49 -15.39 -2.64 3.32
N THR A 50 -15.04 -3.33 2.22
CA THR A 50 -15.86 -3.36 1.00
C THR A 50 -17.22 -4.02 1.28
N ILE A 51 -17.25 -5.15 1.97
CA ILE A 51 -18.49 -5.81 2.40
C ILE A 51 -19.33 -4.87 3.27
N ALA A 52 -18.71 -4.14 4.20
CA ALA A 52 -19.44 -3.20 5.05
C ALA A 52 -20.02 -2.00 4.26
N GLN A 53 -19.32 -1.55 3.22
CA GLN A 53 -19.81 -0.51 2.30
C GLN A 53 -20.96 -1.01 1.42
N ASP A 54 -20.86 -2.21 0.86
CA ASP A 54 -21.91 -2.85 0.04
C ASP A 54 -23.19 -3.09 0.84
N LEU A 55 -23.05 -3.54 2.10
CA LEU A 55 -24.13 -3.70 3.06
C LEU A 55 -24.59 -2.36 3.70
N LYS A 56 -23.96 -1.24 3.34
CA LYS A 56 -24.25 0.12 3.85
C LYS A 56 -24.19 0.23 5.38
N ILE A 57 -23.32 -0.53 6.03
CA ILE A 57 -23.20 -0.57 7.50
C ILE A 57 -22.85 0.82 8.07
N PRO A 58 -21.81 1.55 7.59
CA PRO A 58 -21.52 2.89 8.09
C PRO A 58 -22.71 3.85 7.94
N ALA A 59 -23.31 3.90 6.75
CA ALA A 59 -24.45 4.79 6.46
C ALA A 59 -25.70 4.45 7.30
N THR A 60 -25.94 3.16 7.60
CA THR A 60 -27.04 2.72 8.46
C THR A 60 -26.82 3.16 9.90
N ILE A 61 -25.59 3.01 10.41
CA ILE A 61 -25.23 3.48 11.76
C ILE A 61 -25.34 5.00 11.84
N ASP A 62 -24.80 5.75 10.87
CA ASP A 62 -24.90 7.21 10.83
C ASP A 62 -26.35 7.70 10.78
N THR A 63 -27.23 6.97 10.07
CA THR A 63 -28.69 7.26 10.05
C THR A 63 -29.33 7.10 11.44
N ILE A 64 -28.87 6.14 12.24
CA ILE A 64 -29.37 5.89 13.61
C ILE A 64 -28.78 6.90 14.61
N CYS A 65 -27.48 7.22 14.49
CA CYS A 65 -26.80 8.15 15.38
C CYS A 65 -27.17 9.62 15.13
N GLY A 66 -27.66 9.97 13.94
CA GLY A 66 -28.19 11.29 13.62
C GLY A 66 -27.11 12.29 13.19
N ARG A 67 -27.14 13.51 13.76
CA ARG A 67 -26.21 14.58 13.36
C ARG A 67 -24.89 14.48 14.13
N TYR A 68 -23.79 14.31 13.41
CA TYR A 68 -22.43 14.52 13.90
C TYR A 68 -21.73 15.61 13.07
N SER A 69 -20.68 16.24 13.63
CA SER A 69 -19.90 17.27 12.96
C SER A 69 -18.64 16.67 12.32
N PRO A 70 -18.41 16.81 11.00
CA PRO A 70 -17.17 16.37 10.35
C PRO A 70 -15.86 16.98 10.87
N ARG A 71 -15.94 17.90 11.84
CA ARG A 71 -14.78 18.50 12.52
C ARG A 71 -14.34 17.74 13.77
N GLU A 72 -15.09 16.71 14.18
CA GLU A 72 -14.90 15.99 15.46
C GLU A 72 -14.16 14.64 15.31
N GLY A 73 -13.86 14.20 14.09
CA GLY A 73 -13.22 12.90 13.81
C GLY A 73 -13.93 12.14 12.70
N PRO A 74 -13.89 10.80 12.67
CA PRO A 74 -14.73 9.97 11.81
C PRO A 74 -16.20 10.01 12.22
N SER A 75 -17.10 9.67 11.29
CA SER A 75 -18.51 9.48 11.63
C SER A 75 -18.69 8.26 12.55
N PRO A 76 -19.74 8.22 13.40
CA PRO A 76 -20.05 7.05 14.22
C PRO A 76 -20.09 5.73 13.42
N GLY A 77 -20.63 5.77 12.20
CA GLY A 77 -20.67 4.64 11.29
C GLY A 77 -19.30 4.19 10.81
N VAL A 78 -18.41 5.11 10.43
CA VAL A 78 -17.03 4.78 10.05
C VAL A 78 -16.27 4.22 11.26
N LEU A 79 -16.38 4.86 12.42
CA LEU A 79 -15.67 4.47 13.65
C LEU A 79 -16.11 3.08 14.16
N LEU A 80 -17.41 2.84 14.30
CA LEU A 80 -17.95 1.58 14.81
C LEU A 80 -17.75 0.43 13.81
N THR A 81 -17.83 0.69 12.51
CA THR A 81 -17.48 -0.32 11.48
C THR A 81 -16.00 -0.68 11.55
N THR A 82 -15.13 0.33 11.67
CA THR A 82 -13.68 0.15 11.83
C THR A 82 -13.34 -0.67 13.08
N TRP A 83 -14.01 -0.39 14.21
CA TRP A 83 -13.85 -1.14 15.46
C TRP A 83 -14.37 -2.58 15.33
N ALA A 84 -15.46 -2.83 14.62
CA ALA A 84 -15.95 -4.18 14.32
C ALA A 84 -14.94 -4.98 13.48
N ILE A 85 -14.33 -4.37 12.45
CA ILE A 85 -13.28 -5.00 11.63
C ILE A 85 -12.05 -5.35 12.49
N ASN A 86 -11.59 -4.42 13.34
CA ASN A 86 -10.52 -4.69 14.31
C ASN A 86 -10.88 -5.90 15.21
N ARG A 87 -12.11 -5.96 15.72
CA ARG A 87 -12.58 -7.00 16.64
C ARG A 87 -12.69 -8.38 15.98
N VAL A 88 -12.94 -8.44 14.67
CA VAL A 88 -12.96 -9.67 13.86
C VAL A 88 -11.54 -10.18 13.59
N LEU A 89 -10.63 -9.29 13.18
CA LEU A 89 -9.27 -9.67 12.78
C LEU A 89 -8.31 -9.87 13.97
N HIS A 90 -8.53 -9.13 15.06
CA HIS A 90 -7.76 -9.22 16.30
C HIS A 90 -8.69 -9.19 17.51
N PRO A 91 -9.31 -10.32 17.88
CA PRO A 91 -10.26 -10.38 19.00
C PRO A 91 -9.67 -10.01 20.36
N GLU A 92 -8.34 -10.01 20.52
CA GLU A 92 -7.63 -9.56 21.73
C GLU A 92 -7.32 -8.06 21.74
N SER A 93 -7.52 -7.34 20.62
CA SER A 93 -7.15 -5.93 20.41
C SER A 93 -8.11 -4.92 21.09
N ALA A 94 -8.81 -5.33 22.15
CA ALA A 94 -10.01 -4.68 22.70
C ALA A 94 -9.91 -3.15 22.96
N THR A 95 -8.71 -2.61 23.15
CA THR A 95 -8.44 -1.17 23.36
C THR A 95 -7.31 -0.61 22.48
N GLN A 96 -6.79 -1.35 21.49
CA GLN A 96 -5.56 -0.99 20.76
C GLN A 96 -5.82 -0.46 19.33
N LEU A 97 -6.99 0.16 19.09
CA LEU A 97 -7.37 0.64 17.75
C LEU A 97 -6.36 1.65 17.19
N GLU A 98 -5.94 2.63 18.00
CA GLU A 98 -4.89 3.63 17.70
C GLU A 98 -3.59 3.01 17.17
N ARG A 99 -3.18 1.85 17.74
CA ARG A 99 -1.94 1.16 17.35
C ARG A 99 -2.12 0.25 16.15
N TRP A 100 -3.31 -0.30 15.98
CA TRP A 100 -3.63 -1.21 14.88
C TRP A 100 -3.90 -0.47 13.58
N LEU A 101 -4.70 0.61 13.62
CA LEU A 101 -5.19 1.31 12.44
C LEU A 101 -4.07 1.80 11.50
N PRO A 102 -2.94 2.38 11.97
CA PRO A 102 -1.79 2.76 11.12
C PRO A 102 -1.11 1.59 10.40
N THR A 103 -1.36 0.34 10.81
CA THR A 103 -0.81 -0.87 10.15
C THR A 103 -1.71 -1.43 9.04
N THR A 104 -2.82 -0.76 8.76
CA THR A 104 -3.86 -1.20 7.82
C THR A 104 -4.09 -0.20 6.70
N ASP A 105 -4.87 -0.61 5.70
CA ASP A 105 -5.31 0.27 4.62
C ASP A 105 -6.52 1.16 4.98
N LEU A 106 -7.11 1.05 6.18
CA LEU A 106 -8.30 1.82 6.58
C LEU A 106 -8.15 3.34 6.46
N PRO A 107 -7.03 3.98 6.82
CA PRO A 107 -6.86 5.42 6.63
C PRO A 107 -6.99 5.82 5.15
N ARG A 108 -6.45 5.00 4.24
CA ARG A 108 -6.54 5.21 2.78
C ARG A 108 -7.96 4.94 2.25
N LEU A 109 -8.64 3.92 2.78
CA LEU A 109 -9.97 3.51 2.35
C LEU A 109 -11.11 4.41 2.86
N THR A 110 -10.91 5.03 4.02
CA THR A 110 -11.86 5.99 4.62
C THR A 110 -11.58 7.43 4.22
N GLY A 111 -10.33 7.74 3.83
CA GLY A 111 -9.87 9.12 3.60
C GLY A 111 -9.61 9.90 4.89
N ILE A 112 -9.59 9.22 6.04
CA ILE A 112 -9.47 9.80 7.37
C ILE A 112 -8.07 9.47 7.93
N PRO A 113 -7.31 10.46 8.44
CA PRO A 113 -5.97 10.21 8.96
C PRO A 113 -6.03 9.41 10.27
N PRO A 114 -5.02 8.58 10.59
CA PRO A 114 -5.07 7.71 11.77
C PRO A 114 -5.31 8.43 13.09
N GLU A 115 -4.72 9.62 13.25
CA GLU A 115 -4.81 10.46 14.45
C GLU A 115 -6.19 11.09 14.69
N ALA A 116 -7.16 10.88 13.79
CA ALA A 116 -8.54 11.32 13.97
C ALA A 116 -9.46 10.23 14.56
N PHE A 117 -9.02 8.97 14.65
CA PHE A 117 -9.79 7.83 15.18
C PHE A 117 -9.62 7.62 16.70
#